data_AF-A0A961M1L6-F1
#
_entry.id   AF-A0A961M1L6-F1
#
_cell.length_a   1.000
_cell.length_b   1.000
_cell.length_c   1.000
_cell.angle_alpha   90.00
_cell.angle_beta   90.00
_cell.angle_gamma   90.00
#
_symmetry.space_group_name_H-M   'P 1'
#
loop_
_entity.id
_entity.type
_entity.pdbx_description
1 polymer ?
#
loop_
_entity_poly.entity_id
_entity_poly.type
_entity_poly.pdbx_seq_one_letter_code
_entity_poly.pdbx_strand_id
1 'polypeptide(L)' 'MAAADIALAPAPLTLDRVPLFGAFARALLGTHGVLALVAVALLLILWAGAVVAFGLPGLYLPAVVAAPLMVAMLVLISRG' A
#
# COMPACT_ATOMS: atom_id res chain seq x y z
N MET A 1 -27.28 13.84 -35.33
CA MET A 1 -26.97 14.57 -34.08
C MET A 1 -26.99 13.56 -32.94
N ALA A 2 -25.87 12.86 -32.78
CA ALA A 2 -25.63 11.82 -31.79
C ALA A 2 -24.91 12.44 -30.59
N ALA A 3 -25.61 13.27 -29.84
CA ALA A 3 -25.20 13.63 -28.49
C ALA A 3 -25.66 12.49 -27.59
N ALA A 4 -24.94 11.37 -27.66
CA ALA A 4 -24.97 10.39 -26.59
C ALA A 4 -24.48 11.15 -25.37
N ASP A 5 -25.41 11.47 -24.48
CA ASP A 5 -25.15 11.93 -23.13
C ASP A 5 -24.20 10.93 -22.47
N ILE A 6 -22.90 11.16 -22.63
CA ILE A 6 -21.86 10.71 -21.71
C ILE A 6 -22.04 11.56 -20.45
N ALA A 7 -23.24 11.49 -19.86
CA ALA A 7 -23.43 11.72 -18.46
C ALA A 7 -22.67 10.58 -17.79
N LEU A 8 -21.36 10.79 -17.61
CA LEU A 8 -20.62 10.22 -16.51
C LEU A 8 -21.39 10.61 -15.26
N ALA A 9 -22.43 9.84 -14.93
CA ALA A 9 -22.96 9.82 -13.59
C ALA A 9 -21.72 9.61 -12.71
N PRO A 10 -21.36 10.54 -11.82
CA PRO A 10 -20.30 10.29 -10.88
C PRO A 10 -20.85 9.16 -10.03
N ALA A 11 -20.48 7.91 -10.37
CA ALA A 11 -20.73 6.78 -9.50
C ALA A 11 -20.20 7.26 -8.16
N PRO A 12 -21.04 7.35 -7.10
CA PRO A 12 -20.54 7.69 -5.79
C PRO A 12 -19.64 6.53 -5.40
N LEU A 13 -18.37 6.61 -5.78
CA LEU A 13 -17.30 5.75 -5.32
C LEU A 13 -17.19 6.07 -3.83
N THR A 14 -18.09 5.45 -3.07
CA THR A 14 -18.13 5.51 -1.63
C THR A 14 -16.82 4.88 -1.23
N LEU A 15 -15.83 5.73 -0.94
CA LEU A 15 -14.45 5.35 -0.63
C LEU A 15 -14.40 4.26 0.46
N ASP A 16 -15.44 4.22 1.30
CA ASP A 16 -15.69 3.22 2.34
C ASP A 16 -15.94 1.78 1.86
N ARG A 17 -16.37 1.57 0.60
CA ARG A 17 -16.56 0.20 0.06
C ARG A 17 -15.26 -0.46 -0.33
N VAL A 18 -14.18 0.30 -0.44
CA VAL A 18 -12.85 -0.26 -0.70
C VAL A 18 -12.15 -0.41 0.65
N PRO A 19 -12.12 -1.61 1.24
CA PRO A 19 -11.77 -1.79 2.65
C PRO A 19 -10.37 -1.25 2.98
N LEU A 20 -9.46 -1.32 2.01
CA LEU A 20 -8.10 -0.83 2.17
C LEU A 20 -8.00 0.70 2.04
N PHE A 21 -8.50 1.28 0.95
CA PHE A 21 -8.39 2.72 0.71
C PHE A 21 -9.25 3.54 1.68
N GLY A 22 -10.43 3.04 2.06
CA GLY A 22 -11.26 3.62 3.10
C GLY A 22 -10.58 3.60 4.47
N ALA A 23 -9.85 2.53 4.81
CA ALA A 23 -9.07 2.48 6.05
C ALA A 23 -7.89 3.46 6.07
N PHE A 24 -7.17 3.60 4.95
CA PHE A 24 -6.08 4.59 4.83
C PHE A 24 -6.59 6.02 4.91
N ALA A 25 -7.65 6.36 4.18
CA ALA A 25 -8.24 7.69 4.24
C ALA A 25 -8.72 8.00 5.67
N ARG A 26 -9.37 7.05 6.32
CA ARG A 26 -9.80 7.19 7.72
C ARG A 26 -8.63 7.32 8.69
N ALA A 27 -7.53 6.62 8.46
CA ALA A 27 -6.32 6.74 9.27
C ALA A 27 -5.65 8.12 9.12
N LEU A 28 -5.67 8.69 7.92
CA LEU A 28 -5.11 10.02 7.63
C LEU A 28 -6.00 11.17 8.12
N LEU A 29 -7.32 11.05 7.98
CA LEU A 29 -8.30 12.07 8.40
C LEU A 29 -8.76 11.91 9.86
N GLY A 30 -8.48 10.76 10.48
CA GLY A 30 -8.85 10.49 11.87
C GLY A 30 -8.01 11.27 12.87
N THR A 31 -8.37 11.14 14.15
CA THR A 31 -7.72 11.83 15.29
C THR A 31 -6.21 11.57 15.40
N HIS A 32 -5.74 10.49 14.79
CA HIS A 32 -4.34 10.07 14.76
C HIS A 32 -3.64 10.30 13.41
N GLY A 33 -4.20 11.15 12.53
CA GLY A 33 -3.63 11.43 11.21
C GLY A 33 -2.17 11.85 11.24
N VAL A 34 -1.78 12.66 12.23
CA VAL A 34 -0.37 13.06 12.45
C VAL A 34 0.52 11.84 12.73
N LEU A 35 0.06 10.88 13.54
CA LEU A 35 0.81 9.66 13.81
C LEU A 35 0.98 8.79 12.56
N ALA A 36 -0.04 8.72 11.70
CA ALA A 36 0.04 8.02 10.43
C ALA A 36 1.09 8.65 9.50
N LEU A 37 1.11 9.98 9.39
CA LEU A 37 2.14 10.72 8.64
C LEU A 37 3.54 10.52 9.23
N VAL A 38 3.68 10.57 10.56
CA VAL A 38 4.96 10.30 11.24
C VAL A 38 5.44 8.88 10.98
N ALA A 39 4.54 7.88 11.01
CA ALA A 39 4.90 6.49 10.71
C ALA A 39 5.42 6.33 9.28
N VAL A 40 4.76 6.96 8.30
CA VAL A 40 5.23 6.96 6.90
C VAL A 40 6.58 7.66 6.77
N ALA A 41 6.77 8.82 7.43
CA ALA A 41 8.05 9.52 7.41
C ALA A 41 9.19 8.68 8.02
N LEU A 42 8.93 8.03 9.16
CA LEU A 42 9.90 7.13 9.80
C LEU A 42 10.24 5.92 8.92
N LEU A 43 9.25 5.35 8.24
CA LEU A 43 9.48 4.27 7.28
C LEU A 43 10.40 4.72 6.13
N LEU A 44 10.17 5.91 5.57
CA LEU A 44 11.02 6.46 4.51
C LEU A 44 12.44 6.76 4.99
N ILE A 45 12.60 7.28 6.21
CA ILE A 45 13.92 7.52 6.81
C ILE A 45 14.65 6.20 7.04
N LEU A 46 13.96 5.20 7.58
CA LEU A 46 14.55 3.87 7.79
C LEU A 46 14.96 3.23 6.46
N TRP A 47 14.13 3.39 5.43
CA TRP A 47 14.43 2.91 4.08
C TRP A 47 15.64 3.61 3.48
N ALA A 48 15.70 4.95 3.54
CA ALA A 48 16.86 5.73 3.11
C ALA A 48 18.12 5.33 3.89
N GLY A 49 17.99 5.13 5.21
CA GLY A 49 19.07 4.63 6.08
C GLY A 49 19.57 3.26 5.65
N ALA A 50 18.69 2.35 5.24
CA ALA A 50 19.08 1.05 4.70
C ALA A 50 19.89 1.18 3.40
N VAL A 51 19.55 2.14 2.53
CA VAL A 51 20.34 2.44 1.32
C VAL A 51 21.73 2.94 1.68
N VAL A 52 21.85 3.82 2.67
CA VAL A 52 23.15 4.37 3.09
C VAL A 52 24.01 3.30 3.77
N ALA A 53 23.40 2.48 4.64
CA ALA A 53 24.12 1.49 5.44
C ALA A 53 24.54 0.25 4.63
N PHE A 54 23.70 -0.19 3.69
CA PHE A 54 23.88 -1.47 2.99
C PHE A 54 23.95 -1.31 1.46
N GLY A 55 23.87 -0.09 0.93
CA GLY A 55 23.86 0.18 -0.50
C GLY A 55 22.63 -0.34 -1.24
N LEU A 56 22.74 -0.47 -2.56
CA LEU A 56 21.74 -1.15 -3.39
C LEU A 56 21.37 -2.55 -2.90
N PRO A 57 22.30 -3.45 -2.48
CA PRO A 57 21.88 -4.80 -2.10
C PRO A 57 20.95 -4.83 -0.88
N GLY A 58 21.07 -3.86 0.05
CA GLY A 58 20.13 -3.72 1.16
C GLY A 58 18.68 -3.46 0.72
N LEU A 59 18.46 -2.86 -0.45
CA LEU A 59 17.14 -2.65 -1.05
C LEU A 59 16.57 -3.94 -1.66
N TYR A 60 17.40 -4.70 -2.39
CA TYR A 60 16.93 -5.83 -3.19
C TYR A 60 16.86 -7.14 -2.40
N LEU A 61 17.76 -7.36 -1.44
CA LEU A 61 17.81 -8.61 -0.68
C LEU A 61 16.49 -8.94 0.05
N PRO A 62 15.80 -7.99 0.72
CA PRO A 62 14.50 -8.27 1.31
C PRO A 62 13.47 -8.75 0.29
N ALA A 63 13.44 -8.15 -0.90
CA ALA A 63 12.52 -8.55 -1.97
C ALA A 63 12.86 -9.94 -2.53
N VAL A 64 14.15 -10.22 -2.72
CA VAL A 64 14.64 -11.52 -3.22
C VAL A 64 14.32 -12.65 -2.23
N VAL A 65 14.39 -12.39 -0.92
CA VAL A 65 14.03 -13.38 0.11
C VAL A 65 12.51 -13.50 0.25
N ALA A 66 11.77 -12.39 0.20
CA ALA A 66 10.32 -12.39 0.36
C ALA A 66 9.59 -13.10 -0.79
N ALA A 67 10.08 -13.00 -2.02
CA ALA A 67 9.45 -13.62 -3.19
C ALA A 67 9.28 -15.16 -3.06
N PRO A 68 10.34 -15.97 -2.84
CA PRO A 68 10.18 -17.41 -2.64
C PRO A 68 9.45 -17.74 -1.34
N LEU A 69 9.62 -16.94 -0.29
CA LEU A 69 8.91 -17.13 0.98
C LEU A 69 7.39 -17.01 0.78
N MET A 70 6.95 -16.05 -0.03
CA MET A 70 5.54 -15.89 -0.36
C MET A 70 5.00 -17.06 -1.17
N VAL A 71 5.76 -17.56 -2.14
CA VAL A 71 5.37 -18.77 -2.88
C VAL A 71 5.24 -19.96 -1.92
N ALA A 72 6.19 -20.15 -1.02
CA ALA A 72 6.14 -21.21 -0.02
C ALA A 72 4.92 -21.07 0.92
N MET A 73 4.61 -19.85 1.37
CA MET A 73 3.42 -19.54 2.15
C MET A 73 2.13 -19.86 1.38
N LEU A 74 2.03 -19.42 0.13
CA LEU A 74 0.89 -19.72 -0.73
C LEU A 74 0.70 -21.23 -0.93
N VAL A 75 1.78 -21.96 -1.16
CA VAL A 75 1.74 -23.42 -1.24
C VAL A 75 1.28 -24.02 0.09
N LEU A 76 1.81 -23.56 1.22
CA LEU A 76 1.44 -24.05 2.54
C LEU A 76 -0.05 -23.87 2.82
N ILE A 77 -0.60 -22.68 2.57
CA ILE A 77 -2.04 -22.40 2.79
C ILE A 77 -2.94 -23.10 1.76
N SER A 78 -2.44 -23.38 0.55
CA SER A 78 -3.23 -24.06 -0.50
C SER A 78 -3.35 -25.56 -0.26
N ARG A 79 -2.64 -26.13 0.72
CA ARG A 79 -2.64 -27.56 1.01
C ARG A 79 -3.84 -28.01 1.87
N GLY A 80 -4.73 -27.09 2.26
CA GLY A 80 -5.87 -27.35 3.14
C GLY A 80 -5.47 -27.36 4.61
#